data_AF-A0A969LJK6-F1
#
_entry.id   AF-A0A969LJK6-F1
#
_cell.length_a   1.000
_cell.length_b   1.000
_cell.length_c   1.000
_cell.angle_alpha   90.00
_cell.angle_beta   90.00
_cell.angle_gamma   90.00
#
_symmetry.space_group_name_H-M   'P 1'
#
loop_
_entity.id
_entity.type
_entity.pdbx_description
1 polymer ?
#
loop_
_entity_poly.entity_id
_entity_poly.type
_entity_poly.pdbx_seq_one_letter_code
_entity_poly.pdbx_strand_id
1 'polypeptide(L)'
;LRFHRHQSRRAKGTWVRLEAAIVVGLDAAKEENMLAGRISEDIVAFLRTVPLAQIEGANGFQNLREDLNDRARIRSEGKVREVIIQSLIVE
;
A
#
# COMPACT_ATOMS: atom_id res chain seq x y z
N LEU A 1 -25.57 -37.74 -24.81
CA LEU A 1 -24.52 -37.34 -23.85
C LEU A 1 -24.29 -35.83 -23.99
N ARG A 2 -24.85 -35.00 -23.09
CA ARG A 2 -24.65 -33.53 -23.11
C ARG A 2 -23.63 -33.14 -22.06
N PHE A 3 -22.48 -32.63 -22.50
CA PHE A 3 -21.49 -32.00 -21.63
C PHE A 3 -21.98 -30.61 -21.21
N HIS A 4 -22.37 -30.46 -19.94
CA HIS A 4 -22.46 -29.14 -19.31
C HIS A 4 -21.06 -28.77 -18.81
N ARG A 5 -20.37 -27.92 -19.57
CA ARG A 5 -19.15 -27.28 -19.11
C ARG A 5 -19.55 -26.21 -18.09
N HIS A 6 -19.58 -26.59 -16.80
CA HIS A 6 -19.48 -25.62 -15.72
C HIS A 6 -18.10 -24.97 -15.83
N GLN A 7 -18.03 -23.84 -16.53
CA GLN A 7 -16.95 -22.89 -16.32
C GLN A 7 -17.15 -22.36 -14.90
N SER A 8 -16.48 -23.01 -13.95
CA SER A 8 -16.25 -22.47 -12.62
C SER A 8 -15.64 -21.09 -12.81
N ARG A 9 -16.41 -20.05 -12.49
CA ARG A 9 -15.90 -18.68 -12.35
C ARG A 9 -14.73 -18.80 -11.41
N ARG A 10 -13.49 -18.60 -11.91
CA ARG A 10 -12.32 -18.49 -11.05
C ARG A 10 -12.70 -17.55 -9.91
N ALA A 11 -12.57 -18.01 -8.67
CA ALA A 11 -12.61 -17.11 -7.52
C ALA A 11 -11.51 -16.08 -7.78
N LYS A 12 -11.89 -14.88 -8.22
CA LYS A 12 -10.95 -13.77 -8.34
C LYS A 12 -10.60 -13.42 -6.90
N GLY A 13 -9.41 -13.82 -6.45
CA GLY A 13 -8.88 -13.31 -5.20
C GLY A 13 -8.73 -11.80 -5.34
N THR A 14 -9.14 -11.05 -4.33
CA THR A 14 -9.04 -9.60 -4.39
C THR A 14 -7.57 -9.20 -4.35
N TRP A 15 -7.15 -8.34 -5.28
CA TRP A 15 -5.80 -7.81 -5.30
C TRP A 15 -5.79 -6.30 -5.12
N VAL A 16 -4.77 -5.81 -4.43
CA VAL A 16 -4.53 -4.38 -4.19
C VAL A 16 -3.19 -4.02 -4.81
N ARG A 17 -3.14 -2.96 -5.61
CA ARG A 17 -1.91 -2.35 -6.10
C ARG A 17 -1.82 -0.94 -5.57
N LEU A 18 -0.72 -0.66 -4.89
CA LEU A 18 -0.35 0.66 -4.41
C LEU A 18 0.90 1.13 -5.15
N GLU A 19 0.84 2.30 -5.75
CA GLU A 19 2.00 3.04 -6.23
C GLU A 19 2.15 4.30 -5.38
N ALA A 20 3.32 4.47 -4.78
CA ALA A 20 3.60 5.57 -3.87
C ALA A 20 5.03 6.07 -4.00
N ALA A 21 5.23 7.33 -3.62
CA ALA A 21 6.54 7.94 -3.42
C ALA A 21 6.68 8.40 -1.96
N ILE A 22 7.92 8.53 -1.51
CA ILE A 22 8.25 9.13 -0.21
C ILE A 22 8.96 10.46 -0.42
N VAL A 23 8.65 11.42 0.44
CA VAL A 23 9.34 12.70 0.51
C VAL A 23 10.30 12.66 1.70
N VAL A 24 11.58 12.85 1.43
CA VAL A 24 12.65 12.86 2.45
C VAL A 24 13.37 14.21 2.48
N GLY A 25 13.99 14.53 3.62
CA GLY A 25 14.86 15.69 3.73
C GLY A 25 16.24 15.47 3.06
N LEU A 26 16.96 16.57 2.83
CA LEU A 26 18.32 16.53 2.24
C LEU A 26 19.32 15.76 3.11
N ASP A 27 19.10 15.75 4.42
CA ASP A 27 19.84 15.01 5.43
C ASP A 27 19.71 13.49 5.26
N ALA A 28 18.61 13.02 4.67
CA ALA A 28 18.33 11.60 4.43
C ALA A 28 18.66 11.14 2.99
N ALA A 29 19.08 12.04 2.10
CA ALA A 29 19.29 11.75 0.67
C ALA A 29 20.29 10.61 0.41
N LYS A 30 21.36 10.50 1.22
CA LYS A 30 22.37 9.44 1.08
C LYS A 30 21.84 8.04 1.41
N GLU A 31 20.72 7.96 2.12
CA GLU A 31 20.10 6.71 2.59
C GLU A 31 18.77 6.42 1.88
N GLU A 32 18.40 7.22 0.86
CA GLU A 32 17.05 7.22 0.28
C GLU A 32 16.60 5.83 -0.18
N ASN A 33 17.47 5.08 -0.85
CA ASN A 33 17.16 3.74 -1.36
C ASN A 33 16.96 2.73 -0.23
N MET A 34 17.77 2.82 0.82
CA MET A 34 17.63 1.94 1.99
C MET A 34 16.34 2.26 2.76
N LEU A 35 16.03 3.54 2.94
CA LEU A 35 14.79 3.99 3.56
C LEU A 35 13.58 3.52 2.75
N ALA A 36 13.59 3.75 1.43
CA ALA A 36 12.52 3.32 0.53
C ALA A 36 12.28 1.81 0.62
N GLY A 37 13.35 0.98 0.66
CA GLY A 37 13.24 -0.46 0.86
C GLY A 37 12.54 -0.83 2.16
N ARG A 38 13.01 -0.30 3.30
CA ARG A 38 12.43 -0.58 4.63
C ARG A 38 10.97 -0.16 4.73
N ILE A 39 10.63 1.00 4.19
CA ILE A 39 9.26 1.52 4.20
C ILE A 39 8.37 0.66 3.30
N SER A 40 8.85 0.25 2.13
CA SER A 40 8.10 -0.61 1.22
C SER A 40 7.80 -1.97 1.87
N GLU A 41 8.76 -2.56 2.58
CA GLU A 41 8.57 -3.81 3.32
C GLU A 41 7.49 -3.66 4.42
N ASP A 42 7.53 -2.57 5.20
CA ASP A 42 6.52 -2.31 6.23
C ASP A 42 5.13 -2.08 5.64
N ILE A 43 5.02 -1.29 4.55
CA ILE A 43 3.76 -1.00 3.87
C ILE A 43 3.14 -2.29 3.33
N VAL A 44 3.92 -3.16 2.68
CA VAL A 44 3.42 -4.45 2.18
C VAL A 44 2.96 -5.34 3.34
N ALA A 45 3.70 -5.37 4.45
CA ALA A 45 3.29 -6.11 5.63
C ALA A 45 1.98 -5.57 6.24
N PHE A 46 1.84 -4.24 6.29
CA PHE A 46 0.64 -3.57 6.78
C PHE A 46 -0.58 -3.87 5.91
N LEU A 47 -0.49 -3.65 4.59
CA LEU A 47 -1.61 -3.85 3.67
C LEU A 47 -2.16 -5.29 3.69
N ARG A 48 -1.34 -6.29 4.02
CA ARG A 48 -1.79 -7.68 4.20
C ARG A 48 -2.71 -7.89 5.40
N THR A 49 -2.70 -6.96 6.36
CA THR A 49 -3.52 -7.02 7.58
C THR A 49 -4.78 -6.15 7.49
N VAL A 50 -4.86 -5.25 6.51
CA VAL A 50 -5.96 -4.29 6.38
C VAL A 50 -7.12 -4.94 5.63
N PRO A 51 -8.33 -5.01 6.21
CA PRO A 51 -9.52 -5.44 5.50
C PRO A 51 -9.86 -4.47 4.35
N LEU A 52 -10.26 -5.00 3.20
CA LEU A 52 -10.60 -4.20 2.01
C LEU A 52 -11.65 -3.13 2.28
N ALA A 53 -12.68 -3.46 3.06
CA ALA A 53 -13.73 -2.52 3.44
C ALA A 53 -13.21 -1.27 4.18
N GLN A 54 -12.01 -1.32 4.79
CA GLN A 54 -11.40 -0.17 5.46
C GLN A 54 -10.68 0.79 4.50
N ILE A 55 -10.35 0.35 3.29
CA ILE A 55 -9.64 1.15 2.28
C ILE A 55 -10.54 1.52 1.10
N GLU A 56 -11.84 1.20 1.17
CA GLU A 56 -12.83 1.54 0.17
C GLU A 56 -13.39 2.96 0.37
N GLY A 57 -13.66 3.64 -0.75
CA GLY A 57 -14.25 4.98 -0.77
C GLY A 57 -13.29 6.08 -0.27
N ALA A 58 -13.81 7.32 -0.23
CA ALA A 58 -13.00 8.50 0.08
C ALA A 58 -12.41 8.49 1.50
N ASN A 59 -13.22 8.09 2.50
CA ASN A 59 -12.76 8.05 3.89
C ASN A 59 -11.72 6.94 4.10
N GLY A 60 -11.94 5.76 3.53
CA GLY A 60 -10.96 4.66 3.62
C GLY A 60 -9.63 5.03 2.98
N PHE A 61 -9.66 5.74 1.86
CA PHE A 61 -8.45 6.27 1.23
C PHE A 61 -7.72 7.30 2.11
N GLN A 62 -8.44 8.22 2.76
CA GLN A 62 -7.82 9.20 3.66
C GLN A 62 -7.17 8.53 4.87
N ASN A 63 -7.86 7.58 5.51
CA ASN A 63 -7.33 6.82 6.63
C ASN A 63 -6.09 6.03 6.22
N LEU A 64 -6.13 5.36 5.06
CA LEU A 64 -4.97 4.66 4.52
C LEU A 64 -3.78 5.60 4.33
N ARG A 65 -4.01 6.81 3.77
CA ARG A 65 -2.94 7.81 3.61
C ARG A 65 -2.35 8.22 4.95
N GLU A 66 -3.16 8.42 5.98
CA GLU A 66 -2.70 8.76 7.33
C GLU A 66 -1.86 7.63 7.93
N ASP A 67 -2.37 6.39 7.89
CA ASP A 67 -1.68 5.21 8.41
C ASP A 67 -0.31 4.98 7.71
N LEU A 68 -0.26 5.14 6.38
CA LEU A 68 0.98 5.01 5.61
C LEU A 68 2.00 6.10 6.00
N ASN A 69 1.53 7.33 6.23
CA ASN A 69 2.39 8.42 6.67
C ASN A 69 2.96 8.17 8.07
N ASP A 70 2.13 7.71 9.01
CA ASP A 70 2.57 7.42 10.38
C ASP A 70 3.57 6.28 10.42
N ARG A 71 3.31 5.21 9.66
CA ARG A 71 4.26 4.10 9.52
C ARG A 71 5.58 4.53 8.93
N ALA A 72 5.55 5.30 7.83
CA ALA A 72 6.77 5.77 7.20
C ALA A 72 7.59 6.66 8.15
N ARG A 73 6.95 7.52 8.95
CA ARG A 73 7.62 8.31 9.98
C ARG A 73 8.26 7.43 11.06
N ILE A 74 7.53 6.46 11.59
CA ILE A 74 8.03 5.53 12.63
C ILE A 74 9.24 4.74 12.10
N ARG A 75 9.13 4.15 10.90
CA ARG A 75 10.18 3.30 10.31
C ARG A 75 11.42 4.06 9.86
N SER A 76 11.27 5.35 9.61
CA SER A 76 12.37 6.22 9.17
C SER A 76 12.93 7.09 10.30
N GLU A 77 12.47 6.93 11.54
CA GLU A 77 12.85 7.80 12.67
C GLU A 77 12.62 9.29 12.35
N GLY A 78 11.53 9.59 11.63
CA GLY A 78 11.16 10.95 11.22
C GLY A 78 11.84 11.49 9.96
N LYS A 79 12.73 10.72 9.31
CA LYS A 79 13.40 11.15 8.06
C LYS A 79 12.43 11.29 6.87
N VAL A 80 11.32 10.55 6.87
CA VAL A 80 10.23 10.70 5.89
C VAL A 80 9.25 11.76 6.36
N ARG A 81 9.00 12.73 5.49
CA ARG A 81 8.02 13.81 5.73
C ARG A 81 6.62 13.40 5.31
N GLU A 82 6.53 12.75 4.14
CA GLU A 82 5.25 12.40 3.53
C GLU A 82 5.36 11.13 2.67
N VAL A 83 4.29 10.32 2.67
CA VAL A 83 4.00 9.32 1.65
C VAL A 83 2.95 9.88 0.70
N ILE A 84 3.30 9.93 -0.59
CA ILE A 84 2.42 10.37 -1.67
C ILE A 84 1.88 9.12 -2.37
N ILE A 85 0.57 8.89 -2.30
CA ILE A 85 -0.09 7.84 -3.06
C ILE A 85 -0.33 8.36 -4.48
N GLN A 86 0.30 7.71 -5.47
CA GLN A 86 0.14 8.03 -6.88
C GLN A 86 -1.04 7.25 -7.50
N SER A 87 -1.21 6.00 -7.09
CA SER A 87 -2.29 5.14 -7.56
C SER A 87 -2.65 4.08 -6.50
N LEU A 88 -3.95 3.81 -6.36
CA LEU A 88 -4.48 2.70 -5.58
C LEU A 88 -5.56 2.00 -6.42
N ILE A 89 -5.34 0.72 -6.70
CA ILE A 89 -6.28 -0.12 -7.46
C ILE A 89 -6.69 -1.29 -6.58
N VAL A 90 -7.99 -1.57 -6.51
CA VAL A 90 -8.60 -2.71 -5.81
C VAL A 90 -9.52 -3.44 -6.79
N GLU A 91 -9.33 -4.75 -6.96
CA GLU A 91 -10.07 -5.60 -7.92
C GLU A 91 -10.52 -6.94 -7.33
#